data_AF-A0A947F8X0-F1
#
_entry.id   AF-A0A947F8X0-F1
#
_cell.length_a   1.000
_cell.length_b   1.000
_cell.length_c   1.000
_cell.angle_alpha   90.00
_cell.angle_beta   90.00
_cell.angle_gamma   90.00
#
_symmetry.space_group_name_H-M   'P 1'
#
loop_
_entity.id
_entity.type
_entity.pdbx_description
1 polymer ?
#
loop_
_entity_poly.entity_id
_entity_poly.type
_entity_poly.pdbx_seq_one_letter_code
_entity_poly.pdbx_strand_id
1 'polypeptide(L)'
;MFCNQCEQTAKSTGCTQIGVCGKPENVAALQDLLTHALQGLAIVAVAARKAGIVDAAVDRFTAEATFACLTNVDFDPARFETWIKKTVQLRNDLSTKLKAAGGTVDSDAAALAFIPAMDLAGMETQGAALDFIPSLDENEDLRSLKQIALYGVRGLAAYADHAAILGQQDDTVYAFIQQALADLTRNDLGLEELVGVAMKCGEVNLKAMELLDAGNTGTYGHPVPTPVPLGHKAGKAILVTGHDLKDLQMLLEQTKDKGITIYTHGEMLPCHGYPELKKYDHFYGHYGTAWQNQQKEFVEFPGAILFTTNCIQKPRDTYQDNVFTTGLVGWPGLVHIG
;
A
#
# COMPACT_ATOMS: atom_id res chain seq x y z
N MET A 1 -3.37 14.37 15.13
CA MET A 1 -2.74 13.19 14.48
C MET A 1 -1.40 12.84 15.14
N PHE A 2 -0.89 11.61 14.98
CA PHE A 2 0.51 11.26 15.23
C PHE A 2 1.01 10.28 14.16
N CYS A 3 2.02 10.64 13.37
CA CYS A 3 2.57 9.75 12.34
C CYS A 3 4.07 9.92 12.19
N ASN A 4 4.82 8.83 12.32
CA ASN A 4 6.29 8.76 12.27
C ASN A 4 6.81 7.61 11.39
N GLN A 5 5.98 7.08 10.48
CA GLN A 5 6.34 5.93 9.66
C GLN A 5 7.37 6.19 8.54
N CYS A 6 7.71 7.45 8.25
CA CYS A 6 8.65 7.80 7.19
C CYS A 6 9.85 8.59 7.72
N GLU A 7 10.97 8.47 7.02
CA GLU A 7 12.24 9.12 7.37
C GLU A 7 12.11 10.65 7.51
N GLN A 8 11.27 11.27 6.67
CA GLN A 8 11.03 12.72 6.66
C GLN A 8 10.09 13.21 7.77
N THR A 9 9.76 12.39 8.77
CA THR A 9 8.87 12.80 9.85
C THR A 9 9.38 14.05 10.58
N ALA A 10 8.47 14.91 11.01
CA ALA A 10 8.81 16.20 11.61
C ALA A 10 9.75 16.01 12.83
N LYS A 11 10.88 16.73 12.81
CA LYS A 11 11.91 16.70 13.85
C LYS A 11 12.50 15.30 14.13
N SER A 12 12.33 14.36 13.20
CA SER A 12 12.70 12.95 13.39
C SER A 12 12.01 12.30 14.61
N THR A 13 10.85 12.80 15.02
CA THR A 13 10.04 12.25 16.12
C THR A 13 8.64 11.86 15.67
N GLY A 14 7.90 12.75 15.02
CA GLY A 14 6.50 12.52 14.67
C GLY A 14 5.82 13.76 14.12
N CYS A 15 5.00 13.57 13.07
CA CYS A 15 4.12 14.60 12.54
C CYS A 15 2.86 14.68 13.40
N THR A 16 2.61 15.83 14.04
CA THR A 16 1.50 16.00 15.00
C THR A 16 0.38 16.95 14.55
N GLN A 17 0.60 17.74 13.50
CA GLN A 17 -0.40 18.67 12.95
C GLN A 17 -0.72 18.36 11.48
N ILE A 18 0.32 18.29 10.64
CA ILE A 18 0.26 17.85 9.24
C ILE A 18 1.49 16.99 8.96
N GLY A 19 1.35 15.98 8.11
CA GLY A 19 2.49 15.20 7.62
C GLY A 19 3.43 16.06 6.77
N VAL A 20 4.74 15.87 6.88
CA VAL A 20 5.72 16.49 5.96
C VAL A 20 5.46 16.07 4.50
N CYS A 21 4.92 14.86 4.30
CA CYS A 21 4.42 14.36 3.03
C CYS A 21 3.15 15.06 2.51
N GLY A 22 2.57 15.99 3.28
CA GLY A 22 1.32 16.67 2.95
C GLY A 22 0.05 15.96 3.43
N LYS A 23 0.18 14.83 4.17
CA LYS A 23 -0.98 14.09 4.70
C LYS A 23 -1.72 14.94 5.74
N PRO A 24 -2.99 15.31 5.51
CA PRO A 24 -3.78 16.08 6.47
C PRO A 24 -4.21 15.19 7.65
N GLU A 25 -4.61 15.83 8.75
CA GLU A 25 -5.01 15.16 9.98
C GLU A 25 -6.15 14.16 9.78
N ASN A 26 -7.16 14.52 8.98
CA ASN A 26 -8.31 13.66 8.75
C ASN A 26 -7.94 12.37 8.00
N VAL A 27 -7.08 12.44 6.99
CA VAL A 27 -6.55 11.24 6.30
C VAL A 27 -5.68 10.41 7.24
N ALA A 28 -4.86 11.03 8.10
CA ALA A 28 -4.08 10.30 9.09
C ALA A 28 -5.00 9.53 10.07
N ALA A 29 -6.05 10.17 10.58
CA ALA A 29 -7.04 9.54 11.43
C ALA A 29 -7.75 8.37 10.75
N LEU A 30 -8.11 8.50 9.47
CA LEU A 30 -8.74 7.42 8.70
C LEU A 30 -7.79 6.24 8.44
N GLN A 31 -6.50 6.48 8.20
CA GLN A 31 -5.50 5.41 8.07
C GLN A 31 -5.28 4.65 9.40
N ASP A 32 -5.29 5.38 10.51
CA ASP A 32 -5.24 4.78 11.86
C ASP A 32 -6.49 3.95 12.12
N LEU A 33 -7.67 4.46 11.78
CA LEU A 33 -8.95 3.75 11.92
C LEU A 33 -9.02 2.49 11.04
N LEU A 34 -8.55 2.56 9.80
CA LEU A 34 -8.46 1.40 8.92
C LEU A 34 -7.50 0.35 9.50
N THR A 35 -6.34 0.77 10.02
CA THR A 35 -5.40 -0.16 10.66
C THR A 35 -6.04 -0.83 11.87
N HIS A 36 -6.76 -0.08 12.71
CA HIS A 36 -7.52 -0.65 13.83
C HIS A 36 -8.60 -1.64 13.38
N ALA A 37 -9.37 -1.33 12.34
CA ALA A 37 -10.37 -2.25 11.79
C ALA A 37 -9.72 -3.53 11.23
N LEU A 38 -8.57 -3.39 10.57
CA LEU A 38 -7.78 -4.50 10.03
C LEU A 38 -7.26 -5.42 11.12
N GLN A 39 -6.85 -4.90 12.28
CA GLN A 39 -6.51 -5.72 13.44
C GLN A 39 -7.67 -6.63 13.85
N GLY A 40 -8.90 -6.09 13.86
CA GLY A 40 -10.11 -6.85 14.17
C GLY A 40 -10.40 -7.96 13.14
N LEU A 41 -10.26 -7.65 11.84
CA LEU A 41 -10.36 -8.66 10.77
C LEU A 41 -9.28 -9.73 10.91
N ALA A 42 -8.05 -9.33 11.17
CA ALA A 42 -6.90 -10.21 11.28
C ALA A 42 -7.03 -11.21 12.44
N ILE A 43 -7.51 -10.79 13.60
CA ILE A 43 -7.78 -11.68 14.75
C ILE A 43 -8.78 -12.78 14.36
N VAL A 44 -9.87 -12.40 13.67
CA VAL A 44 -10.88 -13.38 13.21
C VAL A 44 -10.28 -14.29 12.14
N ALA A 45 -9.46 -13.76 11.23
CA ALA A 45 -8.82 -14.54 10.17
C ALA A 45 -7.83 -15.57 10.73
N VAL A 46 -7.02 -15.20 11.71
CA VAL A 46 -6.12 -16.13 12.42
C VAL A 46 -6.91 -17.27 13.07
N ALA A 47 -8.02 -16.97 13.75
CA ALA A 47 -8.88 -17.99 14.35
C ALA A 47 -9.56 -18.87 13.29
N ALA A 48 -10.01 -18.28 12.19
CA ALA A 48 -10.60 -18.99 11.06
C ALA A 48 -9.62 -19.98 10.41
N ARG A 49 -8.37 -19.56 10.20
CA ARG A 49 -7.29 -20.41 9.68
C ARG A 49 -7.03 -21.62 10.59
N LYS A 50 -7.01 -21.44 11.91
CA LYS A 50 -6.90 -22.55 12.89
C LYS A 50 -8.06 -23.55 12.80
N ALA A 51 -9.24 -23.08 12.40
CA ALA A 51 -10.42 -23.92 12.14
C ALA A 51 -10.47 -24.48 10.71
N GLY A 52 -9.41 -24.31 9.91
CA GLY A 52 -9.34 -24.79 8.52
C GLY A 52 -10.12 -23.94 7.51
N ILE A 53 -10.51 -22.72 7.90
CA ILE A 53 -11.24 -21.77 7.04
C ILE A 53 -10.26 -20.71 6.53
N VAL A 54 -9.97 -20.75 5.23
CA VAL A 54 -9.16 -19.76 4.53
C VAL A 54 -10.03 -19.09 3.46
N ASP A 55 -9.99 -17.76 3.40
CA ASP A 55 -10.76 -16.98 2.44
C ASP A 55 -9.81 -16.06 1.67
N ALA A 56 -9.51 -16.43 0.42
CA ALA A 56 -8.55 -15.72 -0.42
C ALA A 56 -8.95 -14.24 -0.65
N ALA A 57 -10.23 -13.91 -0.59
CA ALA A 57 -10.68 -12.53 -0.70
C ALA A 57 -10.32 -11.71 0.56
N VAL A 58 -10.36 -12.32 1.75
CA VAL A 58 -9.90 -11.70 3.00
C VAL A 58 -8.38 -11.53 2.99
N ASP A 59 -7.67 -12.52 2.46
CA ASP A 59 -6.21 -12.48 2.34
C ASP A 59 -5.74 -11.31 1.46
N ARG A 60 -6.25 -11.24 0.23
CA ARG A 60 -5.93 -10.15 -0.71
C ARG A 60 -6.34 -8.79 -0.18
N PHE A 61 -7.56 -8.67 0.30
CA PHE A 61 -8.07 -7.40 0.83
C PHE A 61 -7.24 -6.89 2.00
N THR A 62 -6.82 -7.77 2.91
CA THR A 62 -6.02 -7.38 4.08
C THR A 62 -4.67 -6.83 3.65
N ALA A 63 -4.01 -7.45 2.67
CA ALA A 63 -2.76 -6.94 2.10
C ALA A 63 -2.97 -5.58 1.40
N GLU A 64 -3.96 -5.46 0.52
CA GLU A 64 -4.27 -4.22 -0.21
C GLU A 64 -4.56 -3.04 0.74
N ALA A 65 -5.45 -3.25 1.71
CA ALA A 65 -5.81 -2.21 2.68
C ALA A 65 -4.66 -1.84 3.61
N THR A 66 -3.75 -2.77 3.90
CA THR A 66 -2.52 -2.48 4.66
C THR A 66 -1.53 -1.66 3.84
N PHE A 67 -1.37 -1.96 2.55
CA PHE A 67 -0.54 -1.18 1.63
C PHE A 67 -1.11 0.22 1.39
N ALA A 68 -2.43 0.40 1.30
CA ALA A 68 -3.06 1.72 1.14
C ALA A 68 -2.66 2.74 2.24
N CYS A 69 -2.25 2.27 3.42
CA CYS A 69 -1.77 3.10 4.54
C CYS A 69 -0.27 3.44 4.48
N LEU A 70 0.48 2.94 3.49
CA LEU A 70 1.89 3.28 3.30
C LEU A 70 2.04 4.74 2.85
N THR A 71 3.20 5.33 3.15
CA THR A 71 3.50 6.73 2.81
C THR A 71 3.33 6.99 1.32
N ASN A 72 2.60 8.06 1.00
CA ASN A 72 2.37 8.54 -0.34
C ASN A 72 1.60 7.57 -1.27
N VAL A 73 0.75 6.69 -0.73
CA VAL A 73 -0.15 5.83 -1.53
C VAL A 73 -1.50 6.50 -1.74
N ASP A 74 -2.32 6.60 -0.69
CA ASP A 74 -3.69 7.12 -0.79
C ASP A 74 -3.93 8.30 0.17
N PHE A 75 -4.43 9.40 -0.40
CA PHE A 75 -4.82 10.62 0.30
C PHE A 75 -6.31 10.93 0.17
N ASP A 76 -7.12 10.06 -0.44
CA ASP A 76 -8.55 10.26 -0.65
C ASP A 76 -9.39 9.76 0.55
N PRO A 77 -9.98 10.66 1.36
CA PRO A 77 -10.81 10.27 2.49
C PRO A 77 -12.00 9.37 2.12
N ALA A 78 -12.61 9.58 0.94
CA ALA A 78 -13.79 8.81 0.52
C ALA A 78 -13.45 7.34 0.24
N ARG A 79 -12.21 7.07 -0.20
CA ARG A 79 -11.73 5.69 -0.35
C ARG A 79 -11.57 5.00 1.00
N PHE A 80 -11.01 5.69 1.99
CA PHE A 80 -10.87 5.13 3.34
C PHE A 80 -12.21 4.78 4.00
N GLU A 81 -13.27 5.56 3.78
CA GLU A 81 -14.62 5.18 4.22
C GLU A 81 -15.04 3.80 3.68
N THR A 82 -14.78 3.56 2.38
CA THR A 82 -15.08 2.30 1.71
C THR A 82 -14.23 1.16 2.25
N TRP A 83 -12.91 1.39 2.42
CA TRP A 83 -11.98 0.40 2.99
C TRP A 83 -12.39 -0.01 4.41
N ILE A 84 -12.74 0.96 5.27
CA ILE A 84 -13.14 0.69 6.67
C ILE A 84 -14.44 -0.10 6.71
N LYS A 85 -15.48 0.31 5.97
CA LYS A 85 -16.76 -0.41 5.89
C LYS A 85 -16.57 -1.84 5.40
N LYS A 86 -15.76 -2.04 4.35
CA LYS A 86 -15.48 -3.36 3.79
C LYS A 86 -14.70 -4.24 4.77
N THR A 87 -13.74 -3.69 5.48
CA THR A 87 -12.97 -4.41 6.52
C THR A 87 -13.89 -4.98 7.58
N VAL A 88 -14.80 -4.15 8.11
CA VAL A 88 -15.75 -4.56 9.15
C VAL A 88 -16.76 -5.57 8.63
N GLN A 89 -17.22 -5.42 7.38
CA GLN A 89 -18.07 -6.41 6.72
C GLN A 89 -17.37 -7.78 6.65
N LEU A 90 -16.15 -7.83 6.11
CA LEU A 90 -15.38 -9.07 5.99
C LEU A 90 -15.13 -9.72 7.35
N ARG A 91 -14.84 -8.92 8.38
CA ARG A 91 -14.66 -9.42 9.76
C ARG A 91 -15.92 -10.13 10.25
N ASN A 92 -17.08 -9.49 10.08
CA ASN A 92 -18.35 -10.02 10.56
C ASN A 92 -18.79 -11.26 9.78
N ASP A 93 -18.60 -11.27 8.45
CA ASP A 93 -18.89 -12.40 7.59
C ASP A 93 -18.02 -13.61 7.96
N LEU A 94 -16.70 -13.39 8.12
CA LEU A 94 -15.78 -14.45 8.52
C LEU A 94 -16.04 -14.96 9.94
N SER A 95 -16.40 -14.07 10.87
CA SER A 95 -16.80 -14.45 12.24
C SER A 95 -18.04 -15.35 12.22
N THR A 96 -19.01 -15.05 11.34
CA THR A 96 -20.20 -15.88 11.15
C THR A 96 -19.85 -17.26 10.62
N LYS A 97 -18.99 -17.33 9.59
CA LYS A 97 -18.47 -18.61 9.06
C LYS A 97 -17.75 -19.43 10.14
N LEU A 98 -16.88 -18.77 10.92
CA LEU A 98 -16.14 -19.40 12.02
C LEU A 98 -17.08 -20.00 13.08
N LYS A 99 -18.07 -19.22 13.54
CA LYS A 99 -19.07 -19.68 14.51
C LYS A 99 -19.88 -20.86 13.98
N ALA A 100 -20.28 -20.83 12.71
CA ALA A 100 -21.00 -21.93 12.08
C ALA A 100 -20.18 -23.23 12.02
N ALA A 101 -18.85 -23.12 11.94
CA ALA A 101 -17.93 -24.25 12.02
C ALA A 101 -17.57 -24.67 13.47
N GLY A 102 -18.19 -24.05 14.48
CA GLY A 102 -17.92 -24.34 15.89
C GLY A 102 -16.62 -23.74 16.43
N GLY A 103 -15.96 -22.84 15.67
CA GLY A 103 -14.77 -22.15 16.12
C GLY A 103 -15.07 -20.90 16.95
N THR A 104 -14.07 -20.46 17.70
CA THR A 104 -14.16 -19.31 18.61
C THR A 104 -12.96 -18.39 18.42
N VAL A 105 -13.15 -17.11 18.73
CA VAL A 105 -12.06 -16.13 18.81
C VAL A 105 -11.71 -15.95 20.30
N ASP A 106 -10.44 -16.13 20.63
CA ASP A 106 -9.91 -15.93 21.98
C ASP A 106 -9.10 -14.63 22.01
N SER A 107 -9.80 -13.51 22.16
CA SER A 107 -9.23 -12.16 22.26
C SER A 107 -10.30 -11.20 22.74
N ASP A 108 -9.89 -10.22 23.55
CA ASP A 108 -10.71 -9.12 24.06
C ASP A 108 -10.36 -7.77 23.40
N ALA A 109 -9.55 -7.78 22.33
CA ALA A 109 -9.10 -6.58 21.66
C ALA A 109 -10.28 -5.73 21.17
N ALA A 110 -10.25 -4.42 21.47
CA ALA A 110 -11.31 -3.48 21.12
C ALA A 110 -11.68 -3.48 19.63
N ALA A 111 -10.71 -3.79 18.76
CA ALA A 111 -10.88 -3.90 17.31
C ALA A 111 -11.93 -4.94 16.88
N LEU A 112 -12.18 -5.99 17.69
CA LEU A 112 -13.24 -6.98 17.42
C LEU A 112 -14.64 -6.38 17.57
N ALA A 113 -14.81 -5.45 18.51
CA ALA A 113 -16.07 -4.79 18.79
C ALA A 113 -16.25 -3.48 18.01
N PHE A 114 -15.24 -3.05 17.25
CA PHE A 114 -15.29 -1.80 16.48
C PHE A 114 -16.47 -1.78 15.51
N ILE A 115 -17.24 -0.69 15.55
CA ILE A 115 -18.34 -0.40 14.62
C ILE A 115 -18.05 0.98 14.00
N PRO A 116 -17.95 1.08 12.68
CA PRO A 116 -17.64 2.34 12.03
C PRO A 116 -18.85 3.27 12.08
N ALA A 117 -18.59 4.58 12.21
CA ALA A 117 -19.63 5.59 12.14
C ALA A 117 -20.34 5.56 10.77
N MET A 118 -21.54 6.16 10.71
CA MET A 118 -22.38 6.09 9.51
C MET A 118 -21.81 6.89 8.33
N ASP A 119 -21.09 7.97 8.63
CA ASP A 119 -20.52 8.93 7.68
C ASP A 119 -19.01 9.12 7.88
N LEU A 120 -18.38 9.75 6.88
CA LEU A 120 -16.96 10.04 6.85
C LEU A 120 -16.49 10.87 8.05
N ALA A 121 -17.22 11.94 8.40
CA ALA A 121 -16.85 12.83 9.51
C ALA A 121 -16.86 12.09 10.87
N GLY A 122 -17.81 11.20 11.07
CA GLY A 122 -17.84 10.32 12.24
C GLY A 122 -16.66 9.37 12.28
N MET A 123 -16.24 8.82 11.13
CA MET A 123 -15.05 7.96 11.04
C MET A 123 -13.76 8.74 11.29
N GLU A 124 -13.63 9.97 10.76
CA GLU A 124 -12.50 10.85 11.07
C GLU A 124 -12.41 11.09 12.59
N THR A 125 -13.55 11.32 13.25
CA THR A 125 -13.62 11.49 14.72
C THR A 125 -13.23 10.21 15.47
N GLN A 126 -13.72 9.04 15.03
CA GLN A 126 -13.35 7.75 15.62
C GLN A 126 -11.86 7.48 15.48
N GLY A 127 -11.28 7.73 14.30
CA GLY A 127 -9.86 7.55 14.04
C GLY A 127 -8.98 8.46 14.89
N ALA A 128 -9.35 9.73 15.01
CA ALA A 128 -8.63 10.69 15.86
C ALA A 128 -8.68 10.30 17.33
N ALA A 129 -9.80 9.74 17.80
CA ALA A 129 -9.99 9.32 19.19
C ALA A 129 -9.19 8.06 19.57
N LEU A 130 -8.70 7.27 18.61
CA LEU A 130 -7.90 6.07 18.88
C LEU A 130 -6.54 6.40 19.51
N ASP A 131 -6.00 7.58 19.19
CA ASP A 131 -4.59 7.92 19.47
C ASP A 131 -3.66 6.72 19.16
N PHE A 132 -3.75 6.25 17.91
CA PHE A 132 -3.43 4.86 17.55
C PHE A 132 -2.00 4.44 17.91
N ILE A 133 -1.00 5.28 17.59
CA ILE A 133 0.39 4.93 17.89
C ILE A 133 0.63 4.87 19.41
N PRO A 134 0.26 5.88 20.22
CA PRO A 134 0.31 5.77 21.68
C PRO A 134 -0.46 4.58 22.26
N SER A 135 -1.61 4.21 21.68
CA SER A 135 -2.42 3.09 22.18
C SER A 135 -1.89 1.70 21.84
N LEU A 136 -0.85 1.58 21.00
CA LEU A 136 -0.21 0.28 20.73
C LEU A 136 0.40 -0.35 21.97
N ASP A 137 1.00 0.45 22.85
CA ASP A 137 1.55 -0.01 24.14
C ASP A 137 1.86 1.18 25.06
N GLU A 138 1.69 1.02 26.37
CA GLU A 138 2.10 2.03 27.35
C GLU A 138 3.64 2.13 27.45
N ASN A 139 4.33 1.00 27.33
CA ASN A 139 5.79 0.96 27.33
C ASN A 139 6.35 1.43 25.97
N GLU A 140 7.25 2.41 26.00
CA GLU A 140 7.82 3.01 24.79
C GLU A 140 8.60 2.03 23.92
N ASP A 141 9.36 1.10 24.52
CA ASP A 141 10.15 0.11 23.79
C ASP A 141 9.25 -0.91 23.09
N LEU A 142 8.21 -1.40 23.78
CA LEU A 142 7.24 -2.32 23.18
C LEU A 142 6.40 -1.63 22.10
N ARG A 143 6.00 -0.37 22.34
CA ARG A 143 5.35 0.48 21.33
C ARG A 143 6.23 0.70 20.11
N SER A 144 7.55 0.88 20.31
CA SER A 144 8.52 1.01 19.22
C SER A 144 8.62 -0.28 18.39
N LEU A 145 8.71 -1.44 19.03
CA LEU A 145 8.73 -2.73 18.32
C LEU A 145 7.43 -3.01 17.56
N LYS A 146 6.27 -2.70 18.14
CA LYS A 146 4.97 -2.78 17.46
C LYS A 146 4.90 -1.88 16.23
N GLN A 147 5.47 -0.66 16.31
CA GLN A 147 5.60 0.23 15.15
C GLN A 147 6.53 -0.34 14.07
N ILE A 148 7.70 -0.86 14.43
CA ILE A 148 8.64 -1.50 13.50
C ILE A 148 7.95 -2.64 12.75
N ALA A 149 7.25 -3.52 13.47
CA ALA A 149 6.48 -4.60 12.88
C ALA A 149 5.37 -4.09 11.96
N LEU A 150 4.57 -3.10 12.39
CA LEU A 150 3.52 -2.51 11.56
C LEU A 150 4.06 -1.94 10.25
N TYR A 151 5.15 -1.17 10.31
CA TYR A 151 5.74 -0.54 9.13
C TYR A 151 6.38 -1.57 8.20
N GLY A 152 7.03 -2.60 8.76
CA GLY A 152 7.52 -3.75 8.00
C GLY A 152 6.39 -4.48 7.26
N VAL A 153 5.27 -4.72 7.95
CA VAL A 153 4.09 -5.39 7.35
C VAL A 153 3.48 -4.55 6.22
N ARG A 154 3.47 -3.21 6.32
CA ARG A 154 3.05 -2.33 5.21
C ARG A 154 3.94 -2.47 3.97
N GLY A 155 5.26 -2.59 4.14
CA GLY A 155 6.19 -2.86 3.05
C GLY A 155 6.01 -4.26 2.44
N LEU A 156 5.88 -5.27 3.31
CA LEU A 156 5.58 -6.65 2.91
C LEU A 156 4.30 -6.74 2.07
N ALA A 157 3.24 -6.08 2.52
CA ALA A 157 1.96 -6.05 1.83
C ALA A 157 2.06 -5.45 0.42
N ALA A 158 2.92 -4.45 0.21
CA ALA A 158 3.16 -3.85 -1.10
C ALA A 158 3.78 -4.84 -2.09
N TYR A 159 4.81 -5.59 -1.68
CA TYR A 159 5.40 -6.62 -2.56
C TYR A 159 4.44 -7.77 -2.81
N ALA A 160 3.70 -8.21 -1.79
CA ALA A 160 2.68 -9.24 -1.93
C ALA A 160 1.56 -8.82 -2.89
N ASP A 161 1.26 -7.53 -2.96
CA ASP A 161 0.26 -6.97 -3.88
C ASP A 161 0.68 -7.10 -5.34
N HIS A 162 1.85 -6.61 -5.69
CA HIS A 162 2.38 -6.72 -7.05
C HIS A 162 2.63 -8.16 -7.48
N ALA A 163 3.08 -9.02 -6.55
CA ALA A 163 3.21 -10.45 -6.83
C ALA A 163 1.86 -11.06 -7.21
N ALA A 164 0.80 -10.72 -6.46
CA ALA A 164 -0.55 -11.24 -6.70
C ALA A 164 -1.15 -10.75 -8.02
N ILE A 165 -0.88 -9.50 -8.43
CA ILE A 165 -1.27 -8.95 -9.76
C ILE A 165 -0.69 -9.81 -10.89
N LEU A 166 0.50 -10.39 -10.68
CA LEU A 166 1.19 -11.30 -11.61
C LEU A 166 0.85 -12.78 -11.38
N GLY A 167 -0.16 -13.07 -10.56
CA GLY A 167 -0.60 -14.43 -10.25
C GLY A 167 0.31 -15.20 -9.30
N GLN A 168 1.30 -14.55 -8.69
CA GLN A 168 2.20 -15.15 -7.69
C GLN A 168 1.67 -14.90 -6.28
N GLN A 169 1.26 -15.97 -5.60
CA GLN A 169 0.68 -15.89 -4.26
C GLN A 169 1.19 -17.04 -3.40
N ASP A 170 1.36 -16.78 -2.11
CA ASP A 170 1.73 -17.78 -1.11
C ASP A 170 0.96 -17.51 0.18
N ASP A 171 0.24 -18.51 0.66
CA ASP A 171 -0.61 -18.41 1.85
C ASP A 171 0.18 -18.04 3.10
N THR A 172 1.46 -18.41 3.18
CA THR A 172 2.32 -18.08 4.33
C THR A 172 2.54 -16.57 4.48
N VAL A 173 2.53 -15.83 3.37
CA VAL A 173 2.65 -14.37 3.37
C VAL A 173 1.39 -13.74 3.95
N TYR A 174 0.21 -14.13 3.45
CA TYR A 174 -1.06 -13.59 3.93
C TYR A 174 -1.36 -13.98 5.38
N ALA A 175 -1.09 -15.23 5.74
CA ALA A 175 -1.21 -15.71 7.12
C ALA A 175 -0.32 -14.90 8.07
N PHE A 176 0.91 -14.55 7.67
CA PHE A 176 1.78 -13.72 8.49
C PHE A 176 1.30 -12.28 8.59
N ILE A 177 0.87 -11.63 7.51
CA ILE A 177 0.32 -10.26 7.57
C ILE A 177 -0.84 -10.20 8.58
N GLN A 178 -1.74 -11.17 8.54
CA GLN A 178 -2.85 -11.29 9.50
C GLN A 178 -2.34 -11.58 10.92
N GLN A 179 -1.43 -12.54 11.09
CA GLN A 179 -0.87 -12.87 12.40
C GLN A 179 -0.18 -11.67 13.04
N ALA A 180 0.65 -10.95 12.29
CA ALA A 180 1.34 -9.76 12.78
C ALA A 180 0.34 -8.67 13.22
N LEU A 181 -0.66 -8.34 12.40
CA LEU A 181 -1.69 -7.37 12.76
C LEU A 181 -2.47 -7.77 14.03
N ALA A 182 -2.77 -9.05 14.21
CA ALA A 182 -3.39 -9.57 15.42
C ALA A 182 -2.45 -9.50 16.64
N ASP A 183 -1.16 -9.80 16.48
CA ASP A 183 -0.18 -9.71 17.56
C ASP A 183 0.03 -8.27 18.05
N LEU A 184 -0.15 -7.27 17.17
CA LEU A 184 -0.07 -5.86 17.57
C LEU A 184 -1.16 -5.43 18.57
N THR A 185 -2.26 -6.19 18.71
CA THR A 185 -3.31 -5.90 19.70
C THR A 185 -3.08 -6.57 21.05
N ARG A 186 -2.05 -7.40 21.17
CA ARG A 186 -1.77 -8.18 22.37
C ARG A 186 -0.97 -7.39 23.38
N ASN A 187 -1.32 -7.56 24.65
CA ASN A 187 -0.66 -6.91 25.80
C ASN A 187 0.15 -7.91 26.64
N ASP A 188 0.14 -9.20 26.26
CA ASP A 188 0.89 -10.27 26.91
C ASP A 188 2.24 -10.56 26.23
N LEU A 189 2.57 -9.86 25.14
CA LEU A 189 3.83 -10.00 24.43
C LEU A 189 4.92 -9.12 25.06
N GLY A 190 6.04 -9.73 25.44
CA GLY A 190 7.22 -9.04 25.93
C GLY A 190 8.16 -8.61 24.82
N LEU A 191 9.34 -8.12 25.24
CA LEU A 191 10.39 -7.63 24.35
C LEU A 191 10.85 -8.69 23.34
N GLU A 192 11.14 -9.92 23.82
CA GLU A 192 11.67 -10.99 22.99
C GLU A 192 10.64 -11.45 21.94
N GLU A 193 9.37 -11.55 22.32
CA GLU A 193 8.29 -11.93 21.41
C GLU A 193 8.10 -10.88 20.31
N LEU A 194 8.08 -9.59 20.66
CA LEU A 194 7.92 -8.51 19.68
C LEU A 194 9.12 -8.36 18.74
N VAL A 195 10.35 -8.59 19.24
CA VAL A 195 11.53 -8.73 18.36
C VAL A 195 11.35 -9.91 17.40
N GLY A 196 10.81 -11.03 17.90
CA GLY A 196 10.47 -12.20 17.08
C GLY A 196 9.50 -11.86 15.94
N VAL A 197 8.45 -11.08 16.21
CA VAL A 197 7.51 -10.61 15.16
C VAL A 197 8.23 -9.78 14.10
N ALA A 198 9.08 -8.83 14.50
CA ALA A 198 9.84 -8.01 13.56
C ALA A 198 10.81 -8.83 12.70
N MET A 199 11.54 -9.79 13.30
CA MET A 199 12.43 -10.68 12.58
C MET A 199 11.68 -11.61 11.62
N LYS A 200 10.52 -12.13 12.04
CA LYS A 200 9.66 -12.94 11.17
C LYS A 200 9.12 -12.13 10.00
N CYS A 201 8.83 -10.84 10.19
CA CYS A 201 8.48 -9.95 9.09
C CYS A 201 9.60 -9.86 8.05
N GLY A 202 10.85 -9.74 8.49
CA GLY A 202 12.01 -9.77 7.59
C GLY A 202 12.13 -11.09 6.81
N GLU A 203 11.95 -12.23 7.48
CA GLU A 203 11.98 -13.56 6.86
C GLU A 203 10.88 -13.71 5.79
N VAL A 204 9.63 -13.37 6.12
CA VAL A 204 8.49 -13.49 5.19
C VAL A 204 8.60 -12.46 4.06
N ASN A 205 9.23 -11.32 4.30
CA ASN A 205 9.50 -10.34 3.26
C ASN A 205 10.44 -10.86 2.17
N LEU A 206 11.42 -11.70 2.52
CA LEU A 206 12.24 -12.40 1.51
C LEU A 206 11.37 -13.28 0.60
N LYS A 207 10.34 -13.94 1.17
CA LYS A 207 9.41 -14.77 0.39
C LYS A 207 8.55 -13.92 -0.56
N ALA A 208 8.01 -12.80 -0.09
CA ALA A 208 7.24 -11.89 -0.94
C ALA A 208 8.10 -11.29 -2.07
N MET A 209 9.36 -10.93 -1.79
CA MET A 209 10.31 -10.48 -2.80
C MET A 209 10.65 -11.58 -3.81
N GLU A 210 10.83 -12.82 -3.38
CA GLU A 210 11.04 -13.98 -4.27
C GLU A 210 9.85 -14.18 -5.21
N LEU A 211 8.62 -14.11 -4.69
CA LEU A 211 7.40 -14.21 -5.49
C LEU A 211 7.29 -13.08 -6.52
N LEU A 212 7.58 -11.84 -6.10
CA LEU A 212 7.55 -10.68 -6.99
C LEU A 212 8.64 -10.76 -8.07
N ASP A 213 9.86 -11.18 -7.72
CA ASP A 213 10.95 -11.41 -8.67
C ASP A 213 10.55 -12.48 -9.70
N ALA A 214 10.02 -13.62 -9.25
CA ALA A 214 9.56 -14.69 -10.13
C ALA A 214 8.41 -14.23 -11.05
N GLY A 215 7.46 -13.46 -10.52
CA GLY A 215 6.35 -12.89 -11.29
C GLY A 215 6.84 -11.94 -12.38
N ASN A 216 7.71 -11.01 -12.02
CA ASN A 216 8.25 -10.02 -12.96
C ASN A 216 9.17 -10.67 -14.00
N THR A 217 10.15 -11.44 -13.58
CA THR A 217 11.13 -12.06 -14.49
C THR A 217 10.51 -13.16 -15.35
N GLY A 218 9.55 -13.92 -14.81
CA GLY A 218 8.80 -14.93 -15.57
C GLY A 218 7.85 -14.33 -16.60
N THR A 219 7.26 -13.17 -16.32
CA THR A 219 6.32 -12.50 -17.25
C THR A 219 7.04 -11.63 -18.27
N TYR A 220 8.07 -10.88 -17.84
CA TYR A 220 8.67 -9.83 -18.66
C TYR A 220 10.11 -10.13 -19.12
N GLY A 221 10.67 -11.29 -18.72
CA GLY A 221 12.04 -11.71 -18.95
C GLY A 221 13.02 -11.19 -17.89
N HIS A 222 14.16 -11.84 -17.72
CA HIS A 222 15.20 -11.32 -16.83
C HIS A 222 15.74 -9.98 -17.33
N PRO A 223 15.89 -8.96 -16.46
CA PRO A 223 16.48 -7.69 -16.84
C PRO A 223 17.88 -7.83 -17.45
N VAL A 224 18.13 -7.09 -18.53
CA VAL A 224 19.45 -7.01 -19.18
C VAL A 224 19.99 -5.58 -19.18
N PRO A 225 21.32 -5.38 -19.18
CA PRO A 225 21.90 -4.05 -19.32
C PRO A 225 21.34 -3.33 -20.54
N THR A 226 20.64 -2.22 -20.31
CA THR A 226 19.89 -1.50 -21.34
C THR A 226 20.21 0.00 -21.29
N PRO A 227 20.69 0.60 -22.38
CA PRO A 227 20.82 2.06 -22.47
C PRO A 227 19.43 2.72 -22.42
N VAL A 228 19.26 3.69 -21.52
CA VAL A 228 17.99 4.41 -21.35
C VAL A 228 18.17 5.87 -21.78
N PRO A 229 17.46 6.34 -22.80
CA PRO A 229 17.45 7.75 -23.17
C PRO A 229 16.88 8.62 -22.05
N LEU A 230 17.56 9.74 -21.74
CA LEU A 230 17.09 10.78 -20.83
C LEU A 230 16.63 12.06 -21.56
N GLY A 231 16.74 12.07 -22.90
CA GLY A 231 16.35 13.20 -23.74
C GLY A 231 14.85 13.24 -24.01
N HIS A 232 14.40 14.24 -24.74
CA HIS A 232 13.01 14.40 -25.14
C HIS A 232 12.76 13.98 -26.60
N LYS A 233 11.51 13.62 -26.90
CA LYS A 233 11.01 13.32 -28.24
C LYS A 233 9.76 14.17 -28.49
N ALA A 234 9.72 14.86 -29.62
CA ALA A 234 8.57 15.68 -29.99
C ALA A 234 7.32 14.81 -30.23
N GLY A 235 6.16 15.23 -29.72
CA GLY A 235 4.88 14.55 -29.90
C GLY A 235 4.07 14.41 -28.61
N LYS A 236 3.00 13.61 -28.66
CA LYS A 236 2.19 13.28 -27.47
C LYS A 236 2.96 12.31 -26.58
N ALA A 237 2.78 12.43 -25.27
CA ALA A 237 3.47 11.58 -24.31
C ALA A 237 2.61 11.22 -23.10
N ILE A 238 2.95 10.08 -22.48
CA ILE A 238 2.46 9.68 -21.16
C ILE A 238 3.68 9.33 -20.30
N LEU A 239 3.69 9.80 -19.07
CA LEU A 239 4.65 9.47 -18.04
C LEU A 239 4.05 8.45 -17.08
N VAL A 240 4.70 7.31 -16.87
CA VAL A 240 4.29 6.32 -15.87
C VAL A 240 5.26 6.35 -14.69
N THR A 241 4.71 6.43 -13.48
CA THR A 241 5.46 6.43 -12.22
C THR A 241 4.87 5.42 -11.24
N GLY A 242 5.65 5.01 -10.25
CA GLY A 242 5.31 3.96 -9.30
C GLY A 242 6.11 2.67 -9.57
N HIS A 243 5.49 1.51 -9.43
CA HIS A 243 6.18 0.21 -9.53
C HIS A 243 5.44 -0.85 -10.35
N ASP A 244 4.21 -0.61 -10.81
CA ASP A 244 3.42 -1.70 -11.42
C ASP A 244 3.77 -1.93 -12.90
N LEU A 245 4.42 -3.06 -13.17
CA LEU A 245 4.82 -3.44 -14.53
C LEU A 245 3.62 -3.92 -15.38
N LYS A 246 2.55 -4.40 -14.75
CA LYS A 246 1.35 -4.86 -15.47
C LYS A 246 0.59 -3.67 -16.04
N ASP A 247 0.48 -2.58 -15.29
CA ASP A 247 -0.07 -1.31 -15.77
C ASP A 247 0.77 -0.75 -16.93
N LEU A 248 2.10 -0.78 -16.84
CA LEU A 248 2.96 -0.38 -17.94
C LEU A 248 2.76 -1.26 -19.18
N GLN A 249 2.68 -2.59 -19.02
CA GLN A 249 2.39 -3.51 -20.12
C GLN A 249 1.06 -3.13 -20.80
N MET A 250 -0.02 -3.01 -20.03
CA MET A 250 -1.35 -2.66 -20.54
C MET A 250 -1.33 -1.30 -21.25
N LEU A 251 -0.64 -0.32 -20.70
CA LEU A 251 -0.48 0.98 -21.33
C LEU A 251 0.26 0.88 -22.67
N LEU A 252 1.38 0.14 -22.72
CA LEU A 252 2.16 -0.05 -23.93
C LEU A 252 1.34 -0.73 -25.03
N GLU A 253 0.59 -1.76 -24.68
CA GLU A 253 -0.32 -2.47 -25.58
C GLU A 253 -1.43 -1.54 -26.10
N GLN A 254 -2.08 -0.80 -25.21
CA GLN A 254 -3.18 0.10 -25.57
C GLN A 254 -2.72 1.34 -26.33
N THR A 255 -1.45 1.75 -26.23
CA THR A 255 -0.90 2.94 -26.89
C THR A 255 -0.13 2.63 -28.17
N LYS A 256 0.04 1.34 -28.50
CA LYS A 256 0.69 0.88 -29.73
C LYS A 256 0.05 1.55 -30.96
N ASP A 257 0.90 2.06 -31.83
CA ASP A 257 0.53 2.72 -33.10
C ASP A 257 -0.33 4.00 -32.96
N LYS A 258 -0.48 4.56 -31.75
CA LYS A 258 -1.25 5.80 -31.51
C LYS A 258 -0.43 7.09 -31.61
N GLY A 259 0.87 6.99 -31.90
CA GLY A 259 1.77 8.15 -31.92
C GLY A 259 1.97 8.80 -30.54
N ILE A 260 1.84 8.01 -29.47
CA ILE A 260 2.05 8.43 -28.08
C ILE A 260 3.37 7.82 -27.60
N THR A 261 4.27 8.65 -27.09
CA THR A 261 5.56 8.21 -26.53
C THR A 261 5.40 7.92 -25.03
N ILE A 262 5.85 6.76 -24.58
CA ILE A 262 5.80 6.37 -23.16
C ILE A 262 7.14 6.65 -22.50
N TYR A 263 7.11 7.36 -21.38
CA TYR A 263 8.23 7.63 -20.50
C TYR A 263 8.01 6.96 -19.14
N THR A 264 9.11 6.57 -18.49
CA THR A 264 9.11 6.19 -17.06
C THR A 264 9.57 7.36 -16.19
N HIS A 265 9.19 7.36 -14.92
CA HIS A 265 9.72 8.25 -13.88
C HIS A 265 9.94 7.49 -12.57
N GLY A 266 10.92 7.92 -11.77
CA GLY A 266 11.28 7.32 -10.50
C GLY A 266 11.52 5.81 -10.61
N GLU A 267 10.78 5.06 -9.79
CA GLU A 267 10.95 3.62 -9.61
C GLU A 267 10.49 2.78 -10.83
N MET A 268 9.90 3.41 -11.86
CA MET A 268 9.62 2.73 -13.13
C MET A 268 10.85 2.63 -14.05
N LEU A 269 11.98 3.29 -13.73
CA LEU A 269 13.23 3.20 -14.51
C LEU A 269 13.67 1.76 -14.84
N PRO A 270 13.65 0.79 -13.89
CA PRO A 270 14.10 -0.58 -14.15
C PRO A 270 13.27 -1.31 -15.20
N CYS A 271 12.04 -0.85 -15.50
CA CYS A 271 11.18 -1.44 -16.54
C CYS A 271 11.87 -1.49 -17.91
N HIS A 272 12.81 -0.57 -18.18
CA HIS A 272 13.58 -0.60 -19.42
C HIS A 272 14.50 -1.81 -19.57
N GLY A 273 14.90 -2.46 -18.47
CA GLY A 273 15.75 -3.65 -18.51
C GLY A 273 15.00 -4.91 -18.96
N TYR A 274 13.67 -4.93 -18.87
CA TYR A 274 12.86 -6.11 -19.16
C TYR A 274 12.60 -6.28 -20.66
N PRO A 275 13.07 -7.38 -21.31
CA PRO A 275 12.97 -7.56 -22.76
C PRO A 275 11.56 -7.47 -23.33
N GLU A 276 10.57 -8.07 -22.64
CA GLU A 276 9.18 -8.10 -23.13
C GLU A 276 8.49 -6.73 -23.05
N LEU A 277 8.94 -5.85 -22.17
CA LEU A 277 8.49 -4.45 -22.14
C LEU A 277 9.29 -3.61 -23.13
N LYS A 278 10.60 -3.85 -23.27
CA LYS A 278 11.46 -3.03 -24.12
C LYS A 278 11.26 -3.25 -25.62
N LYS A 279 10.57 -4.32 -26.03
CA LYS A 279 10.21 -4.60 -27.44
C LYS A 279 9.29 -3.55 -28.09
N TYR A 280 8.66 -2.68 -27.30
CA TYR A 280 7.78 -1.62 -27.83
C TYR A 280 8.59 -0.37 -28.21
N ASP A 281 8.64 -0.04 -29.51
CA ASP A 281 9.43 1.10 -30.03
C ASP A 281 9.04 2.46 -29.45
N HIS A 282 7.78 2.62 -29.02
CA HIS A 282 7.28 3.84 -28.38
C HIS A 282 7.53 3.87 -26.87
N PHE A 283 8.08 2.79 -26.28
CA PHE A 283 8.61 2.79 -24.92
C PHE A 283 10.02 3.41 -24.90
N TYR A 284 10.06 4.73 -24.79
CA TYR A 284 11.21 5.49 -25.22
C TYR A 284 12.28 5.63 -24.14
N GLY A 285 12.00 6.34 -23.04
CA GLY A 285 13.05 6.75 -22.11
C GLY A 285 12.54 7.10 -20.71
N HIS A 286 13.44 7.63 -19.91
CA HIS A 286 13.18 8.02 -18.53
C HIS A 286 13.17 9.54 -18.40
N TYR A 287 12.19 10.07 -17.68
CA TYR A 287 12.02 11.49 -17.45
C TYR A 287 12.17 11.81 -15.96
N GLY A 288 12.99 12.82 -15.67
CA GLY A 288 13.15 13.33 -14.32
C GLY A 288 14.10 12.50 -13.45
N THR A 289 13.86 12.56 -12.14
CA THR A 289 14.72 11.96 -11.13
C THR A 289 13.89 11.19 -10.09
N ALA A 290 14.26 11.25 -8.81
CA ALA A 290 13.53 10.60 -7.73
C ALA A 290 12.23 11.35 -7.38
N TRP A 291 11.29 10.63 -6.77
CA TRP A 291 9.92 11.08 -6.51
C TRP A 291 9.79 12.42 -5.78
N GLN A 292 10.77 12.82 -4.97
CA GLN A 292 10.75 14.08 -4.23
C GLN A 292 10.78 15.32 -5.16
N ASN A 293 11.25 15.15 -6.40
CA ASN A 293 11.35 16.24 -7.37
C ASN A 293 10.12 16.38 -8.28
N GLN A 294 9.11 15.50 -8.15
CA GLN A 294 7.95 15.46 -9.04
C GLN A 294 7.22 16.82 -9.12
N GLN A 295 7.13 17.57 -8.02
CA GLN A 295 6.47 18.88 -8.04
C GLN A 295 7.20 19.93 -8.88
N LYS A 296 8.50 19.76 -9.13
CA LYS A 296 9.29 20.63 -10.02
C LYS A 296 9.28 20.07 -11.44
N GLU A 297 9.44 18.76 -11.58
CA GLU A 297 9.60 18.09 -12.87
C GLU A 297 8.26 17.96 -13.61
N PHE A 298 7.17 17.62 -12.94
CA PHE A 298 5.88 17.35 -13.60
C PHE A 298 5.20 18.61 -14.14
N VAL A 299 5.59 19.79 -13.65
CA VAL A 299 5.17 21.07 -14.24
C VAL A 299 5.68 21.22 -15.67
N GLU A 300 6.85 20.67 -15.95
CA GLU A 300 7.53 20.75 -17.25
C GLU A 300 7.17 19.57 -18.17
N PHE A 301 6.43 18.57 -17.66
CA PHE A 301 5.98 17.44 -18.47
C PHE A 301 4.62 17.74 -19.13
N PRO A 302 4.54 17.85 -20.47
CA PRO A 302 3.32 18.33 -21.13
C PRO A 302 2.24 17.26 -21.34
N GLY A 303 2.52 16.01 -20.97
CA GLY A 303 1.64 14.86 -21.20
C GLY A 303 0.85 14.41 -19.97
N ALA A 304 0.11 13.30 -20.11
CA ALA A 304 -0.57 12.66 -18.99
C ALA A 304 0.43 11.96 -18.06
N ILE A 305 0.13 11.90 -16.77
CA ILE A 305 0.97 11.29 -15.73
C ILE A 305 0.16 10.23 -15.01
N LEU A 306 0.57 8.97 -15.12
CA LEU A 306 -0.08 7.82 -14.49
C LEU A 306 0.70 7.36 -13.27
N PHE A 307 0.06 7.43 -12.10
CA PHE A 307 0.57 6.83 -10.86
C PHE A 307 0.00 5.44 -10.65
N THR A 308 0.87 4.44 -10.68
CA THR A 308 0.54 3.04 -10.40
C THR A 308 0.62 2.70 -8.91
N THR A 309 1.52 3.39 -8.18
CA THR A 309 1.75 3.22 -6.74
C THR A 309 2.22 4.55 -6.11
N ASN A 310 2.64 4.53 -4.84
CA ASN A 310 3.45 5.59 -4.27
C ASN A 310 4.70 5.88 -5.12
N CYS A 311 5.27 7.09 -5.09
CA CYS A 311 5.01 8.18 -4.15
C CYS A 311 4.28 9.36 -4.79
N ILE A 312 2.95 9.45 -4.65
CA ILE A 312 2.22 10.66 -5.04
C ILE A 312 2.43 11.76 -3.99
N GLN A 313 2.89 12.94 -4.45
CA GLN A 313 2.82 14.17 -3.68
C GLN A 313 1.61 14.97 -4.16
N LYS A 314 1.15 15.96 -3.36
CA LYS A 314 0.09 16.88 -3.78
C LYS A 314 0.37 17.42 -5.19
N PRO A 315 -0.47 17.07 -6.18
CA PRO A 315 -0.35 17.65 -7.51
C PRO A 315 -0.51 19.15 -7.46
N ARG A 316 0.24 19.87 -8.28
CA ARG A 316 0.06 21.32 -8.41
C ARG A 316 -1.09 21.60 -9.36
N ASP A 317 -1.79 22.70 -9.12
CA ASP A 317 -2.91 23.17 -9.97
C ASP A 317 -2.51 23.26 -11.45
N THR A 318 -1.24 23.53 -11.74
CA THR A 318 -0.70 23.65 -13.10
C THR A 318 -0.67 22.34 -13.90
N TYR A 319 -0.70 21.17 -13.24
CA TYR A 319 -0.64 19.86 -13.93
C TYR A 319 -1.63 18.82 -13.40
N GLN A 320 -2.40 19.12 -12.34
CA GLN A 320 -3.30 18.15 -11.70
C GLN A 320 -4.32 17.53 -12.67
N ASP A 321 -4.79 18.29 -13.67
CA ASP A 321 -5.75 17.82 -14.68
C ASP A 321 -5.16 16.74 -15.61
N ASN A 322 -3.83 16.61 -15.63
CA ASN A 322 -3.10 15.59 -16.39
C ASN A 322 -2.73 14.37 -15.52
N VAL A 323 -3.07 14.36 -14.23
CA VAL A 323 -2.71 13.27 -13.31
C VAL A 323 -3.83 12.24 -13.23
N PHE A 324 -3.44 10.98 -13.42
CA PHE A 324 -4.29 9.81 -13.29
C PHE A 324 -3.73 8.90 -12.21
N THR A 325 -4.60 8.37 -11.38
CA THR A 325 -4.25 7.35 -10.38
C THR A 325 -4.84 6.01 -10.80
N THR A 326 -4.23 4.92 -10.38
CA THR A 326 -4.79 3.57 -10.53
C THR A 326 -4.37 2.71 -9.34
N GLY A 327 -4.92 1.50 -9.24
CA GLY A 327 -4.66 0.57 -8.15
C GLY A 327 -4.97 1.19 -6.79
N LEU A 328 -4.01 1.12 -5.87
CA LEU A 328 -4.17 1.63 -4.51
C LEU A 328 -3.87 3.12 -4.38
N VAL A 329 -3.35 3.78 -5.42
CA VAL A 329 -3.08 5.23 -5.37
C VAL A 329 -4.39 6.00 -5.44
N GLY A 330 -4.55 6.99 -4.55
CA GLY A 330 -5.73 7.84 -4.53
C GLY A 330 -5.41 9.25 -4.10
N TRP A 331 -6.11 10.21 -4.70
CA TRP A 331 -6.04 11.61 -4.34
C TRP A 331 -7.38 12.30 -4.64
N PRO A 332 -7.91 13.13 -3.73
CA PRO A 332 -9.21 13.77 -3.92
C PRO A 332 -9.31 14.55 -5.24
N GLY A 333 -10.33 14.26 -6.03
CA GLY A 333 -10.64 15.00 -7.26
C GLY A 333 -9.80 14.63 -8.48
N LEU A 334 -8.81 13.75 -8.36
CA LEU A 334 -8.10 13.24 -9.54
C LEU A 334 -8.89 12.12 -10.22
N VAL A 335 -8.65 11.93 -11.52
CA VAL A 335 -9.23 10.81 -12.26
C VAL A 335 -8.57 9.51 -11.78
N HIS A 336 -9.39 8.55 -11.38
CA HIS A 336 -8.97 7.19 -11.04
C HIS A 336 -9.31 6.23 -12.19
N ILE A 337 -8.35 5.40 -12.58
CA ILE A 337 -8.49 4.37 -13.62
C ILE A 337 -8.66 3.02 -12.94
N GLY A 338 -9.84 2.42 -13.05
CA GLY A 338 -10.19 1.14 -12.44
C GLY A 338 -11.68 1.03 -12.21
#